data_AF-A0A4R8AYQ7-F1
#
_entry.id   AF-A0A4R8AYQ7-F1
#
_cell.length_a   1.000
_cell.length_b   1.000
_cell.length_c   1.000
_cell.angle_alpha   90.00
_cell.angle_beta   90.00
_cell.angle_gamma   90.00
#
_symmetry.space_group_name_H-M   'P 1'
#
loop_
_entity.id
_entity.type
_entity.pdbx_description
1 polymer ?
#
loop_
_entity_poly.entity_id
_entity_poly.type
_entity_poly.pdbx_seq_one_letter_code
_entity_poly.pdbx_strand_id
1 'polypeptide(L)'
;MESKNSIKKYSIIAGFLVCSIFPLFIFSESYFTDLCIQIYDFGLFWNPIFWGILFPLFVVFLFWHSAKKLSFLLNQISYFKACSQFSFAVSSKLIIALSTLYIIGKFINGTSAPLQSQFLDQIVFSLLMILFLSFSLMILTFLSSLVIVKMSQNSQTLNSTK
;
A
#
# COMPACT_ATOMS: atom_id res chain seq x y z
N MET A 1 13.52 12.68 -22.97
CA MET A 1 13.75 11.56 -22.01
C MET A 1 13.37 11.92 -20.57
N GLU A 2 13.19 13.21 -20.23
CA GLU A 2 12.94 13.71 -18.86
C GLU A 2 11.55 13.42 -18.28
N SER A 3 10.48 13.36 -19.09
CA SER A 3 9.11 13.18 -18.57
C SER A 3 8.86 11.81 -17.94
N LYS A 4 9.63 10.78 -18.33
CA LYS A 4 9.56 9.45 -17.68
C LYS A 4 10.16 9.47 -16.27
N ASN A 5 11.05 10.41 -15.96
CA ASN A 5 11.75 10.48 -14.68
C ASN A 5 10.95 11.26 -13.62
N SER A 6 10.12 12.22 -14.05
CA SER A 6 9.29 13.03 -13.14
C SER A 6 8.18 12.21 -12.48
N ILE A 7 7.40 11.42 -13.23
CA ILE A 7 6.33 10.55 -12.69
C ILE A 7 6.89 9.59 -11.64
N LYS A 8 7.99 8.93 -11.99
CA LYS A 8 8.74 8.03 -11.12
C LYS A 8 9.11 8.68 -9.80
N LYS A 9 9.72 9.87 -9.86
CA LYS A 9 10.12 10.64 -8.67
C LYS A 9 8.90 11.02 -7.81
N TYR A 10 7.83 11.53 -8.41
CA TYR A 10 6.61 11.90 -7.68
C TYR A 10 5.91 10.69 -7.05
N SER A 11 5.93 9.53 -7.70
CA SER A 11 5.36 8.30 -7.13
C SER A 11 6.14 7.75 -5.95
N ILE A 12 7.48 7.87 -5.93
CA ILE A 12 8.28 7.54 -4.73
C ILE A 12 7.93 8.48 -3.59
N ILE A 13 7.90 9.79 -3.85
CA ILE A 13 7.63 10.80 -2.82
C ILE A 13 6.23 10.59 -2.22
N ALA A 14 5.23 10.37 -3.08
CA ALA A 14 3.87 10.06 -2.64
C ALA A 14 3.79 8.75 -1.85
N GLY A 15 4.48 7.70 -2.30
CA GLY A 15 4.56 6.44 -1.57
C GLY A 15 5.14 6.65 -0.17
N PHE A 16 6.24 7.41 -0.05
CA PHE A 16 6.84 7.73 1.24
C PHE A 16 5.89 8.52 2.14
N LEU A 17 5.13 9.47 1.60
CA LEU A 17 4.20 10.31 2.37
C LEU A 17 2.98 9.50 2.85
N VAL A 18 2.45 8.61 2.00
CA VAL A 18 1.38 7.68 2.38
C VAL A 18 1.87 6.70 3.46
N CYS A 19 3.13 6.28 3.38
CA CYS A 19 3.71 5.30 4.28
C CYS A 19 4.32 5.89 5.55
N SER A 20 4.65 7.18 5.61
CA SER A 20 5.29 7.80 6.78
C SER A 20 4.41 7.78 8.02
N ILE A 21 3.10 7.60 7.83
CA ILE A 21 2.14 7.48 8.93
C ILE A 21 2.20 6.12 9.62
N PHE A 22 2.66 5.07 8.92
CA PHE A 22 2.72 3.70 9.45
C PHE A 22 3.77 3.54 10.56
N PRO A 23 5.03 3.97 10.41
CA PRO A 23 6.01 3.96 11.49
C PRO A 23 5.50 4.72 12.73
N LEU A 24 4.86 5.89 12.54
CA LEU A 24 4.32 6.68 13.64
C LEU A 24 3.25 5.91 14.43
N PHE A 25 2.33 5.24 13.75
CA PHE A 25 1.29 4.44 14.42
C PHE A 25 1.83 3.19 15.10
N ILE A 26 2.88 2.56 14.55
CA ILE A 26 3.45 1.31 15.07
C ILE A 26 4.33 1.53 16.29
N PHE A 27 5.10 2.63 16.30
CA PHE A 27 5.90 3.00 17.46
C PHE A 27 5.11 3.75 18.54
N SER A 28 3.86 4.12 18.25
CA SER A 28 2.90 4.50 19.29
C SER A 28 2.23 3.24 19.85
N GLU A 29 2.02 3.16 21.17
CA GLU A 29 1.15 2.15 21.81
C GLU A 29 -0.31 2.39 21.38
N SER A 30 -0.63 2.06 20.12
CA SER A 30 -1.94 2.31 19.54
C SER A 30 -2.58 1.02 19.08
N TYR A 31 -3.92 1.02 19.06
CA TYR A 31 -4.75 -0.05 18.49
C TYR A 31 -4.27 -0.50 17.10
N PHE A 32 -3.59 0.35 16.33
CA PHE A 32 -3.05 -0.01 15.02
C PHE A 32 -2.04 -1.17 15.06
N THR A 33 -1.20 -1.23 16.09
CA THR A 33 -0.20 -2.30 16.24
C THR A 33 -0.91 -3.63 16.55
N ASP A 34 -1.91 -3.62 17.43
CA ASP A 34 -2.75 -4.80 17.72
C ASP A 34 -3.47 -5.30 16.46
N LEU A 35 -3.94 -4.38 15.62
CA LEU A 35 -4.58 -4.70 14.35
C LEU A 35 -3.61 -5.35 13.33
N CYS A 36 -2.37 -4.86 13.25
CA CYS A 36 -1.32 -5.45 12.42
C CYS A 36 -0.92 -6.85 12.89
N ILE A 37 -0.81 -7.06 14.20
CA ILE A 37 -0.48 -8.35 14.82
C ILE A 37 -1.56 -9.40 14.49
N GLN A 38 -2.83 -8.99 14.38
CA GLN A 38 -3.89 -9.90 13.97
C GLN A 38 -3.78 -10.39 12.52
N ILE A 39 -3.13 -9.62 11.63
CA ILE A 39 -2.83 -10.06 10.26
C ILE A 39 -1.67 -11.07 10.28
N TYR A 40 -0.57 -10.72 10.93
CA TYR A 40 0.55 -11.62 11.14
C TYR A 40 1.35 -11.17 12.36
N ASP A 41 1.53 -12.08 13.31
CA ASP A 41 2.41 -11.90 14.44
C ASP A 41 3.81 -12.45 14.12
N PHE A 42 4.76 -11.54 13.87
CA PHE A 42 6.17 -11.86 13.71
C PHE A 42 6.91 -12.00 15.05
N GLY A 43 6.21 -11.80 16.17
CA GLY A 43 6.75 -11.73 17.52
C GLY A 43 7.20 -10.33 17.90
N LEU A 44 7.40 -10.11 19.21
CA LEU A 44 7.71 -8.80 19.81
C LEU A 44 8.89 -8.08 19.14
N PHE A 45 9.92 -8.80 18.71
CA PHE A 45 11.10 -8.20 18.10
C PHE A 45 10.90 -7.86 16.62
N TRP A 46 10.25 -8.73 15.85
CA TRP A 46 10.13 -8.57 14.40
C TRP A 46 8.89 -7.78 13.97
N ASN A 47 7.85 -7.66 14.81
CA ASN A 47 6.65 -6.89 14.49
C ASN A 47 6.94 -5.41 14.19
N PRO A 48 7.69 -4.67 15.04
CA PRO A 48 8.00 -3.26 14.75
C PRO A 48 8.85 -3.11 13.50
N ILE A 49 9.78 -4.04 13.26
CA ILE A 49 10.66 -4.04 12.07
C ILE A 49 9.84 -4.28 10.80
N PHE A 50 8.97 -5.30 10.83
CA PHE A 50 8.18 -5.67 9.67
C PHE A 50 7.17 -4.59 9.33
N TRP A 51 6.28 -4.27 10.27
CA TRP A 51 5.19 -3.35 10.03
C TRP A 51 5.69 -1.91 9.90
N GLY A 52 6.73 -1.53 10.67
CA GLY A 52 7.23 -0.15 10.74
C GLY A 52 8.25 0.21 9.67
N ILE A 53 8.93 -0.77 9.05
CA ILE A 53 9.98 -0.51 8.07
C ILE A 53 9.74 -1.28 6.77
N LEU A 54 9.68 -2.61 6.83
CA LEU A 54 9.57 -3.46 5.63
C LEU A 54 8.25 -3.22 4.87
N PHE A 55 7.14 -3.11 5.59
CA PHE A 55 5.82 -2.89 4.99
C PHE A 55 5.73 -1.52 4.28
N PRO A 56 6.13 -0.40 4.90
CA PRO A 56 6.32 0.89 4.21
C PRO A 56 7.17 0.79 2.94
N LEU A 57 8.33 0.13 3.00
CA LEU A 57 9.20 -0.06 1.83
C LEU A 57 8.51 -0.86 0.73
N PHE A 58 7.77 -1.91 1.09
CA PHE A 58 6.99 -2.70 0.16
C PHE A 58 5.92 -1.86 -0.54
N VAL A 59 5.20 -1.00 0.18
CA VAL A 59 4.20 -0.10 -0.40
C VAL A 59 4.86 0.91 -1.35
N VAL A 60 5.99 1.53 -0.96
CA VAL A 60 6.76 2.43 -1.84
C VAL A 60 7.17 1.71 -3.13
N PHE A 61 7.63 0.47 -3.02
CA PHE A 61 7.98 -0.37 -4.16
C PHE A 61 6.77 -0.62 -5.07
N LEU A 62 5.60 -0.91 -4.52
CA LEU A 62 4.35 -1.08 -5.28
C LEU A 62 3.97 0.21 -6.02
N PHE A 63 4.07 1.36 -5.37
CA PHE A 63 3.83 2.67 -5.99
C PHE A 63 4.77 2.90 -7.17
N TRP A 64 6.07 2.68 -6.98
CA TRP A 64 7.07 2.81 -8.03
C TRP A 64 6.80 1.88 -9.22
N HIS A 65 6.55 0.60 -8.93
CA HIS A 65 6.31 -0.40 -9.97
C HIS A 65 5.05 -0.07 -10.78
N SER A 66 3.95 0.31 -10.10
CA SER A 66 2.70 0.69 -10.76
C SER A 66 2.84 1.99 -11.55
N ALA A 67 3.64 2.94 -11.07
CA ALA A 67 3.92 4.20 -11.75
C ALA A 67 4.73 4.01 -13.04
N LYS A 68 5.68 3.05 -13.05
CA LYS A 68 6.42 2.69 -14.27
C LYS A 68 5.48 2.25 -15.39
N LYS A 69 4.48 1.41 -15.07
CA LYS A 69 3.47 0.97 -16.04
C LYS A 69 2.57 2.13 -16.49
N LEU A 70 2.18 3.00 -15.56
CA LEU A 70 1.36 4.18 -15.84
C LEU A 70 2.08 5.20 -16.74
N SER A 71 3.39 5.39 -16.55
CA SER A 71 4.19 6.35 -17.33
C SER A 71 4.17 6.09 -18.84
N PHE A 72 3.97 4.85 -19.26
CA PHE A 72 3.84 4.48 -20.68
C PHE A 72 2.45 4.82 -21.23
N LEU A 73 1.43 4.74 -20.39
CA LEU A 73 0.02 4.92 -20.76
C LEU A 73 -0.46 6.37 -20.60
N LEU A 74 0.28 7.21 -19.86
CA LEU A 74 -0.16 8.55 -19.43
C LEU A 74 -0.58 9.47 -20.60
N ASN A 75 0.03 9.31 -21.78
CA ASN A 75 -0.29 10.12 -22.97
C ASN A 75 -1.54 9.62 -23.72
N GLN A 76 -2.05 8.43 -23.40
CA GLN A 76 -3.13 7.77 -24.14
C GLN A 76 -4.45 7.69 -23.36
N ILE A 77 -4.43 7.93 -22.05
CA ILE A 77 -5.60 7.76 -21.18
C ILE A 77 -5.94 9.07 -20.47
N SER A 78 -7.23 9.27 -20.20
CA SER A 78 -7.70 10.43 -19.45
C SER A 78 -7.16 10.43 -18.01
N TYR A 79 -6.96 11.63 -17.47
CA TYR A 79 -6.43 11.88 -16.12
C TYR A 79 -7.08 11.00 -15.04
N PHE A 80 -8.42 10.97 -15.02
CA PHE A 80 -9.17 10.22 -14.02
C PHE A 80 -9.03 8.70 -14.20
N LYS A 81 -8.95 8.23 -15.45
CA LYS A 81 -8.72 6.82 -15.78
C LYS A 81 -7.32 6.37 -15.35
N ALA A 82 -6.31 7.23 -15.53
CA ALA A 82 -4.95 6.98 -15.05
C ALA A 82 -4.90 6.81 -13.53
N CYS A 83 -5.55 7.72 -12.80
CA CYS A 83 -5.62 7.69 -11.33
C CYS A 83 -6.34 6.43 -10.82
N SER A 84 -7.50 6.11 -11.42
CA SER A 84 -8.27 4.91 -11.08
C SER A 84 -7.48 3.62 -11.34
N GLN A 85 -6.85 3.49 -12.51
CA GLN A 85 -6.03 2.30 -12.84
C GLN A 85 -4.81 2.15 -11.93
N PHE A 86 -4.16 3.25 -11.59
CA PHE A 86 -3.04 3.24 -10.65
C PHE A 86 -3.48 2.79 -9.25
N SER A 87 -4.54 3.40 -8.72
CA SER A 87 -5.06 3.05 -7.40
C SER A 87 -5.51 1.59 -7.33
N PHE A 88 -6.23 1.10 -8.36
CA PHE A 88 -6.64 -0.30 -8.43
C PHE A 88 -5.45 -1.27 -8.52
N ALA A 89 -4.43 -0.95 -9.31
CA ALA A 89 -3.23 -1.77 -9.47
C ALA A 89 -2.40 -1.88 -8.19
N VAL A 90 -2.31 -0.80 -7.40
CA VAL A 90 -1.61 -0.82 -6.10
C VAL A 90 -2.46 -1.56 -5.06
N SER A 91 -3.75 -1.25 -4.98
CA SER A 91 -4.66 -1.82 -3.97
C SER A 91 -4.85 -3.33 -4.15
N SER A 92 -5.02 -3.81 -5.39
CA SER A 92 -5.13 -5.24 -5.67
C SER A 92 -3.89 -6.03 -5.23
N LYS A 93 -2.68 -5.50 -5.50
CA LYS A 93 -1.42 -6.14 -5.06
C LYS A 93 -1.25 -6.12 -3.54
N LEU A 94 -1.69 -5.04 -2.89
CA LEU A 94 -1.71 -4.95 -1.43
C LEU A 94 -2.62 -6.02 -0.81
N ILE A 95 -3.86 -6.14 -1.31
CA ILE A 95 -4.82 -7.15 -0.84
C ILE A 95 -4.23 -8.56 -0.98
N ILE A 96 -3.63 -8.86 -2.14
CA ILE A 96 -3.01 -10.16 -2.39
C ILE A 96 -1.85 -10.38 -1.41
N ALA A 97 -0.93 -9.43 -1.26
CA ALA A 97 0.22 -9.56 -0.39
C ALA A 97 -0.17 -9.76 1.08
N LEU A 98 -1.13 -8.98 1.59
CA LEU A 98 -1.63 -9.09 2.95
C LEU A 98 -2.38 -10.41 3.18
N SER A 99 -3.19 -10.85 2.21
CA SER A 99 -3.87 -12.15 2.26
C SER A 99 -2.86 -13.31 2.28
N THR A 100 -1.82 -13.24 1.44
CA THR A 100 -0.77 -14.26 1.41
C THR A 100 0.00 -14.32 2.72
N LEU A 101 0.36 -13.16 3.29
CA LEU A 101 0.99 -13.09 4.61
C LEU A 101 0.11 -13.74 5.68
N TYR A 102 -1.16 -13.37 5.74
CA TYR A 102 -2.12 -13.92 6.69
C TYR A 102 -2.21 -15.45 6.60
N ILE A 103 -2.35 -15.99 5.38
CA ILE A 103 -2.42 -17.44 5.14
C ILE A 103 -1.15 -18.11 5.62
N ILE A 104 0.03 -17.60 5.23
CA ILE A 104 1.32 -18.15 5.64
C ILE A 104 1.47 -18.12 7.17
N GLY A 105 1.04 -17.05 7.84
CA GLY A 105 1.10 -16.95 9.29
C GLY A 105 0.25 -17.98 10.01
N LYS A 106 -0.96 -18.21 9.52
CA LYS A 106 -1.81 -19.28 10.05
C LYS A 106 -1.23 -20.67 9.81
N PHE A 107 -0.50 -20.89 8.71
CA PHE A 107 0.21 -22.15 8.46
C PHE A 107 1.42 -22.35 9.38
N ILE A 108 2.24 -21.31 9.59
CA ILE A 108 3.49 -21.40 10.38
C ILE A 108 3.23 -21.47 11.88
N ASN A 109 2.35 -20.62 12.42
CA ASN A 109 2.09 -20.56 13.86
C ASN A 109 1.25 -21.75 14.36
N GLY A 110 0.87 -22.66 13.45
CA GLY A 110 0.00 -23.78 13.72
C GLY A 110 -1.42 -23.32 14.01
N THR A 111 -2.40 -24.04 13.47
CA THR A 111 -3.77 -23.96 13.99
C THR A 111 -3.83 -24.69 15.33
N SER A 112 -3.01 -24.32 16.31
CA SER A 112 -3.15 -24.80 17.68
C SER A 112 -4.41 -24.13 18.21
N ALA A 113 -5.52 -24.87 18.17
CA ALA A 113 -6.83 -24.37 18.56
C ALA A 113 -6.94 -24.26 20.09
N PRO A 114 -7.21 -23.07 20.64
CA PRO A 114 -8.09 -22.95 21.77
C PRO A 114 -9.42 -22.39 21.24
N LEU A 115 -10.46 -23.23 21.28
CA LEU A 115 -11.86 -22.90 20.96
C LEU A 115 -12.18 -22.54 19.50
N GLN A 116 -12.74 -23.52 18.79
CA GLN A 116 -13.27 -23.44 17.42
C GLN A 116 -14.22 -22.26 17.16
N SER A 117 -14.86 -21.70 18.20
CA SER A 117 -15.73 -20.51 18.10
C SER A 117 -14.95 -19.21 17.93
N GLN A 118 -13.82 -19.03 18.62
CA GLN A 118 -12.98 -17.81 18.51
C GLN A 118 -12.19 -17.77 17.20
N PHE A 119 -11.97 -18.93 16.60
CA PHE A 119 -11.22 -19.06 15.36
C PHE A 119 -11.93 -18.38 14.18
N LEU A 120 -13.25 -18.52 14.10
CA LEU A 120 -14.07 -17.97 13.02
C LEU A 120 -14.16 -16.44 13.14
N ASP A 121 -14.38 -15.93 14.35
CA ASP A 121 -14.42 -14.50 14.65
C ASP A 121 -13.08 -13.82 14.36
N GLN A 122 -11.95 -14.46 14.73
CA GLN A 122 -10.62 -13.93 14.44
C GLN A 122 -10.31 -13.91 12.93
N ILE A 123 -10.76 -14.92 12.18
CA ILE A 123 -10.62 -14.93 10.70
C ILE A 123 -11.42 -13.79 10.09
N VAL A 124 -12.69 -13.65 10.49
CA VAL A 124 -13.59 -12.60 9.97
C VAL A 124 -13.03 -11.22 10.29
N PHE A 125 -12.56 -11.01 11.52
CA PHE A 125 -11.95 -9.75 11.93
C PHE A 125 -10.67 -9.46 11.14
N SER A 126 -9.77 -10.44 10.97
CA SER A 126 -8.54 -10.26 10.19
C SER A 126 -8.82 -9.91 8.72
N LEU A 127 -9.83 -10.55 8.12
CA LEU A 127 -10.31 -10.20 6.76
C LEU A 127 -10.87 -8.77 6.71
N LEU A 128 -11.69 -8.39 7.69
CA LEU A 128 -12.22 -7.03 7.82
C LEU A 128 -11.09 -6.00 7.95
N MET A 129 -10.02 -6.35 8.67
CA MET A 129 -8.85 -5.48 8.83
C MET A 129 -8.02 -5.36 7.56
N ILE A 130 -7.82 -6.46 6.83
CA ILE A 130 -7.17 -6.42 5.50
C ILE A 130 -7.98 -5.53 4.56
N LEU A 131 -9.31 -5.67 4.55
CA LEU A 131 -10.21 -4.86 3.75
C LEU A 131 -10.16 -3.38 4.14
N PHE A 132 -10.23 -3.08 5.43
CA PHE A 132 -10.15 -1.71 5.95
C PHE A 132 -8.82 -1.05 5.59
N LEU A 133 -7.70 -1.73 5.86
CA LEU A 133 -6.37 -1.24 5.55
C LEU A 133 -6.19 -1.01 4.05
N SER A 134 -6.66 -1.96 3.24
CA SER A 134 -6.61 -1.86 1.78
C SER A 134 -7.48 -0.71 1.27
N PHE A 135 -8.64 -0.48 1.88
CA PHE A 135 -9.54 0.62 1.52
C PHE A 135 -8.96 1.99 1.88
N SER A 136 -8.40 2.14 3.09
CA SER A 136 -7.69 3.35 3.50
C SER A 136 -6.50 3.64 2.57
N LEU A 137 -5.71 2.63 2.26
CA LEU A 137 -4.59 2.74 1.30
C LEU A 137 -5.09 3.07 -0.10
N MET A 138 -6.22 2.52 -0.56
CA MET A 138 -6.81 2.84 -1.86
C MET A 138 -7.20 4.32 -1.96
N ILE A 139 -7.83 4.88 -0.91
CA ILE A 139 -8.17 6.31 -0.86
C ILE A 139 -6.91 7.18 -0.88
N LEU A 140 -5.93 6.86 -0.03
CA LEU A 140 -4.66 7.59 0.03
C LEU A 140 -3.88 7.50 -1.29
N THR A 141 -3.88 6.34 -1.92
CA THR A 141 -3.27 6.10 -3.23
C THR A 141 -4.00 6.88 -4.32
N PHE A 142 -5.33 6.96 -4.26
CA PHE A 142 -6.12 7.73 -5.20
C PHE A 142 -5.83 9.24 -5.07
N LEU A 143 -5.86 9.78 -3.85
CA LEU A 143 -5.49 11.17 -3.57
C LEU A 143 -4.06 11.49 -4.03
N SER A 144 -3.12 10.60 -3.74
CA SER A 144 -1.73 10.71 -4.18
C SER A 144 -1.61 10.70 -5.71
N SER A 145 -2.37 9.82 -6.37
CA SER A 145 -2.37 9.70 -7.83
C SER A 145 -2.89 10.96 -8.51
N LEU A 146 -3.88 11.64 -7.94
CA LEU A 146 -4.34 12.94 -8.43
C LEU A 146 -3.19 13.95 -8.46
N VAL A 147 -2.44 14.06 -7.35
CA VAL A 147 -1.30 14.97 -7.25
C VAL A 147 -0.20 14.61 -8.26
N ILE A 148 0.15 13.32 -8.35
CA ILE A 148 1.20 12.82 -9.26
C ILE A 148 0.84 13.10 -10.72
N VAL A 149 -0.37 12.75 -11.15
CA VAL A 149 -0.77 12.89 -12.56
C VAL A 149 -0.88 14.37 -12.93
N LYS A 150 -1.37 15.23 -12.02
CA LYS A 150 -1.49 16.67 -12.27
C LYS A 150 -0.13 17.34 -12.37
N MET A 151 0.81 17.02 -11.48
CA MET A 151 2.18 17.54 -11.55
C MET A 151 2.94 17.02 -12.79
N SER A 152 2.73 15.76 -13.16
CA SER A 152 3.33 15.17 -14.36
C SER A 152 2.85 15.83 -15.65
N GLN A 153 1.53 16.03 -15.80
CA GLN A 153 0.97 16.68 -16.98
C GLN A 153 1.49 18.12 -17.09
N ASN A 154 1.53 18.87 -15.99
CA ASN A 154 2.03 20.25 -15.98
C ASN A 154 3.52 20.34 -16.39
N SER A 155 4.34 19.36 -16.00
CA SER A 155 5.74 19.27 -16.42
C SER A 155 5.89 18.93 -17.91
N GLN A 156 4.96 18.14 -18.48
CA GLN A 156 4.95 17.83 -19.92
C GLN A 156 4.56 19.06 -20.76
N THR A 157 3.57 19.85 -20.34
CA THR A 157 3.18 21.09 -21.05
C THR A 157 4.32 22.10 -21.07
N LEU A 158 5.02 22.26 -19.94
CA LEU A 158 6.14 23.20 -19.81
C LEU A 158 7.35 22.83 -20.68
N ASN A 159 7.61 21.52 -20.86
CA ASN A 159 8.69 21.03 -21.72
C ASN A 159 8.32 21.00 -23.21
N SER A 160 7.04 21.14 -23.56
CA SER A 160 6.59 21.23 -24.95
C SER A 160 6.53 22.67 -25.48
N THR A 161 6.64 23.67 -24.60
CA THR A 161 6.62 25.11 -24.91
C THR A 161 8.01 25.76 -24.88
N LYS A 162 9.06 24.99 -24.58
CA LYS A 162 10.48 25.35 -24.77
C LYS A 162 11.01 24.64 -26.01
#